data_AF-A0A2T3ZMP7-F1
#
_entry.id   AF-A0A2T3ZMP7-F1
#
_cell.length_a   1.000
_cell.length_b   1.000
_cell.length_c   1.000
_cell.angle_alpha   90.00
_cell.angle_beta   90.00
_cell.angle_gamma   90.00
#
_symmetry.space_group_name_H-M   'P 1'
#
loop_
_entity.id
_entity.type
_entity.pdbx_description
1 polymer ?
#
loop_
_entity_poly.entity_id
_entity_poly.type
_entity_poly.pdbx_seq_one_letter_code
_entity_poly.pdbx_strand_id
1 'polypeptide(L)'
;MYAGKYTYQDDMTREGMAAVCMENYDPEFRSIAKPNDILVSGFNFGCGSSREQAATALLAKEIPLVVAGSFSNIFVRNGINNALPCLELPRLVERLRTVFPSKIPTRHTGWTLTWDIARSVIKLQEGKNGEVWEEKVGEFSENLQEIIAKGGLVGWIKHELAKAP
;
A
#
# COMPACT_ATOMS: atom_id res chain seq x y z
N MET A 1 -3.73 -7.24 -9.46
CA MET A 1 -4.16 -6.10 -8.62
C MET A 1 -5.17 -5.26 -9.38
N TYR A 2 -4.83 -4.75 -10.56
CA TYR A 2 -5.78 -4.14 -11.49
C TYR A 2 -5.90 -5.02 -12.73
N ALA A 3 -7.14 -5.37 -13.13
CA ALA A 3 -7.34 -6.35 -14.19
C ALA A 3 -6.96 -5.77 -15.56
N GLY A 4 -6.35 -6.60 -16.41
CA GLY A 4 -5.89 -6.19 -17.75
C GLY A 4 -7.01 -5.56 -18.60
N LYS A 5 -8.24 -6.07 -18.47
CA LYS A 5 -9.45 -5.58 -19.16
C LYS A 5 -9.75 -4.09 -18.94
N TYR A 6 -9.25 -3.49 -17.85
CA TYR A 6 -9.48 -2.09 -17.51
C TYR A 6 -8.28 -1.18 -17.83
N THR A 7 -7.18 -1.73 -18.34
CA THR A 7 -5.90 -0.98 -18.44
C THR A 7 -5.96 0.15 -19.48
N TYR A 8 -6.73 -0.03 -20.54
CA TYR A 8 -6.83 0.90 -21.67
C TYR A 8 -8.18 1.62 -21.71
N GLN A 9 -8.78 1.82 -20.54
CA GLN A 9 -10.00 2.62 -20.37
C GLN A 9 -9.61 3.98 -19.81
N ASP A 10 -9.43 4.95 -20.71
CA ASP A 10 -8.92 6.28 -20.36
C ASP A 10 -9.94 7.14 -19.61
N ASP A 11 -11.23 6.78 -19.69
CA ASP A 11 -12.35 7.44 -19.02
C ASP A 11 -12.65 6.83 -17.63
N MET A 12 -11.81 5.93 -17.14
CA MET A 12 -12.05 5.28 -15.86
C MET A 12 -11.95 6.27 -14.70
N THR A 13 -13.06 6.47 -14.00
CA THR A 13 -13.09 7.33 -12.82
C THR A 13 -12.35 6.70 -11.64
N ARG A 14 -11.98 7.53 -10.66
CA ARG A 14 -11.36 7.07 -9.40
C ARG A 14 -12.24 6.04 -8.70
N GLU A 15 -13.55 6.26 -8.65
CA GLU A 15 -14.52 5.35 -8.05
C GLU A 15 -14.58 4.02 -8.82
N GLY A 16 -14.53 4.07 -10.16
CA GLY A 16 -14.43 2.88 -11.01
C GLY A 16 -13.17 2.08 -10.72
N MET A 17 -12.01 2.74 -10.63
CA MET A 17 -10.74 2.10 -10.27
C MET A 17 -10.79 1.46 -8.88
N ALA A 18 -11.37 2.15 -7.90
CA ALA A 18 -11.54 1.63 -6.55
C ALA A 18 -12.44 0.39 -6.51
N ALA A 19 -13.49 0.37 -7.33
CA ALA A 19 -14.46 -0.73 -7.39
C ALA A 19 -13.87 -2.03 -7.97
N VAL A 20 -12.90 -1.92 -8.87
CA VAL A 20 -12.24 -3.08 -9.52
C VAL A 20 -10.87 -3.42 -8.90
N CYS A 21 -10.48 -2.71 -7.85
CA CYS A 21 -9.23 -2.95 -7.15
C CYS A 21 -9.22 -4.36 -6.54
N MET A 22 -8.17 -5.13 -6.84
CA MET A 22 -7.96 -6.52 -6.41
C MET A 22 -8.99 -7.55 -6.92
N GLU A 23 -9.91 -7.18 -7.83
CA GLU A 23 -11.01 -8.03 -8.31
C GLU A 23 -10.56 -9.41 -8.82
N ASN A 24 -9.43 -9.48 -9.53
CA ASN A 24 -8.89 -10.75 -10.04
C ASN A 24 -8.47 -11.75 -8.94
N TYR A 25 -8.24 -11.28 -7.71
CA TYR A 25 -7.88 -12.12 -6.58
C TYR A 25 -9.08 -12.34 -5.65
N ASP A 26 -9.84 -11.28 -5.41
CA ASP A 26 -11.01 -11.30 -4.55
C ASP A 26 -12.00 -10.20 -4.97
N PRO A 27 -13.12 -10.56 -5.61
CA PRO A 27 -14.19 -9.60 -5.93
C PRO A 27 -14.79 -8.92 -4.69
N GLU A 28 -14.75 -9.57 -3.53
CA GLU A 28 -15.26 -9.02 -2.27
C GLU A 28 -14.27 -8.03 -1.63
N PHE A 29 -13.06 -7.87 -2.15
CA PHE A 29 -12.13 -6.85 -1.67
C PHE A 29 -12.76 -5.44 -1.70
N ARG A 30 -13.60 -5.17 -2.70
CA ARG A 30 -14.31 -3.89 -2.84
C ARG A 30 -15.22 -3.57 -1.65
N SER A 31 -15.79 -4.58 -0.99
CA SER A 31 -16.72 -4.44 0.13
C SER A 31 -16.00 -4.59 1.47
N ILE A 32 -14.95 -5.42 1.54
CA ILE A 32 -14.17 -5.68 2.75
C ILE A 32 -13.25 -4.52 3.09
N ALA A 33 -12.50 -4.01 2.12
CA ALA A 33 -11.54 -2.92 2.33
C ALA A 33 -12.26 -1.57 2.45
N LYS A 34 -11.87 -0.78 3.46
CA LYS A 34 -12.44 0.52 3.80
C LYS A 34 -11.39 1.62 3.63
N PRO A 35 -11.81 2.88 3.46
CA PRO A 35 -10.90 4.01 3.46
C PRO A 35 -10.02 4.04 4.72
N ASN A 36 -8.73 4.34 4.53
CA ASN A 36 -7.68 4.36 5.54
C ASN A 36 -7.24 2.99 6.08
N ASP A 37 -7.72 1.87 5.51
CA ASP A 37 -7.16 0.56 5.81
C ASP A 37 -5.75 0.40 5.25
N ILE A 38 -4.90 -0.31 5.98
CA ILE A 38 -3.55 -0.69 5.54
C ILE A 38 -3.64 -2.04 4.85
N LEU A 39 -3.16 -2.13 3.62
CA LEU A 39 -3.10 -3.41 2.91
C LEU A 39 -1.85 -4.18 3.34
N VAL A 40 -2.03 -5.37 3.92
CA VAL A 40 -0.92 -6.28 4.22
C VAL A 40 -0.95 -7.47 3.26
N SER A 41 0.19 -7.80 2.66
CA SER A 41 0.33 -8.95 1.76
C SER A 41 1.55 -9.82 2.10
N GLY A 42 1.68 -10.92 1.36
CA GLY A 42 2.80 -11.86 1.49
C GLY A 42 4.10 -11.34 0.87
N PHE A 43 4.90 -12.26 0.35
CA PHE A 43 6.18 -11.95 -0.26
C PHE A 43 6.03 -11.66 -1.76
N ASN A 44 6.93 -10.83 -2.29
CA ASN A 44 6.99 -10.41 -3.68
C ASN A 44 5.68 -9.74 -4.16
N PHE A 45 5.12 -8.87 -3.32
CA PHE A 45 3.91 -8.11 -3.66
C PHE A 45 4.17 -7.19 -4.85
N GLY A 46 3.16 -7.06 -5.71
CA GLY A 46 3.28 -6.25 -6.90
C GLY A 46 4.12 -6.88 -8.01
N CYS A 47 4.35 -8.19 -7.98
CA CYS A 47 5.02 -8.90 -9.06
C CYS A 47 4.19 -8.90 -10.36
N GLY A 48 4.89 -9.06 -11.48
CA GLY A 48 4.29 -9.11 -12.81
C GLY A 48 4.43 -7.81 -13.60
N SER A 49 3.41 -7.46 -14.36
CA SER A 49 3.45 -6.34 -15.32
C SER A 49 3.70 -5.00 -14.63
N SER A 50 4.54 -4.16 -15.23
CA SER A 50 4.82 -2.77 -14.82
C SER A 50 3.63 -1.82 -15.09
N ARG A 51 2.47 -2.11 -14.51
CA ARG A 51 1.27 -1.28 -14.64
C ARG A 51 1.18 -0.32 -13.47
N GLU A 52 1.19 0.96 -13.77
CA GLU A 52 1.01 2.04 -12.80
C GLU A 52 -0.37 2.01 -12.14
N GLN A 53 -1.38 1.53 -12.88
CA GLN A 53 -2.77 1.37 -12.43
C GLN A 53 -2.91 0.51 -11.17
N ALA A 54 -1.94 -0.37 -10.89
CA ALA A 54 -1.95 -1.14 -9.66
C ALA A 54 -1.80 -0.28 -8.40
N ALA A 55 -0.91 0.72 -8.42
CA ALA A 55 -0.71 1.63 -7.29
C ALA A 55 -1.86 2.63 -7.20
N THR A 56 -2.29 3.20 -8.33
CA THR A 56 -3.38 4.18 -8.35
C THR A 56 -4.73 3.57 -8.00
N ALA A 57 -5.00 2.29 -8.30
CA ALA A 57 -6.21 1.62 -7.84
C ALA A 57 -6.26 1.43 -6.31
N LEU A 58 -5.11 1.23 -5.65
CA LEU A 58 -5.03 1.18 -4.18
C LEU A 58 -5.27 2.57 -3.57
N LEU A 59 -4.68 3.61 -4.14
CA LEU A 59 -4.93 5.01 -3.74
C LEU A 59 -6.38 5.44 -4.01
N ALA A 60 -6.98 4.97 -5.10
CA ALA A 60 -8.38 5.16 -5.41
C ALA A 60 -9.29 4.51 -4.35
N LYS A 61 -8.87 3.36 -3.82
CA LYS A 61 -9.50 2.68 -2.69
C LYS A 61 -9.16 3.30 -1.32
N GLU A 62 -8.45 4.43 -1.32
CA GLU A 62 -8.06 5.17 -0.12
C GLU A 62 -7.20 4.35 0.85
N ILE A 63 -6.37 3.47 0.31
CA ILE A 63 -5.37 2.71 1.08
C ILE A 63 -4.09 3.58 1.14
N PRO A 64 -3.68 4.05 2.34
CA PRO A 64 -2.58 4.98 2.48
C PRO A 64 -1.21 4.31 2.58
N LEU A 65 -1.16 2.99 2.81
CA LEU A 65 0.07 2.24 3.03
C LEU A 65 -0.13 0.78 2.60
N VAL A 66 0.88 0.24 1.91
CA VAL A 66 0.99 -1.20 1.67
C VAL A 66 2.15 -1.76 2.50
N VAL A 67 1.89 -2.85 3.21
CA VAL A 67 2.90 -3.62 3.94
C VAL A 67 3.02 -5.00 3.30
N ALA A 68 4.23 -5.50 3.11
CA ALA A 68 4.45 -6.83 2.54
C ALA A 68 5.66 -7.50 3.17
N GLY A 69 5.80 -8.81 2.96
CA GLY A 69 7.03 -9.52 3.31
C GLY A 69 8.19 -9.11 2.40
N SER A 70 7.88 -8.80 1.15
CA SER A 70 8.78 -8.13 0.21
C SER A 70 7.99 -7.58 -0.98
N PHE A 71 8.59 -6.68 -1.75
CA PHE A 71 7.98 -6.13 -2.97
C PHE A 71 8.77 -6.44 -4.23
N SER A 72 8.10 -6.34 -5.38
CA SER A 72 8.81 -6.18 -6.64
C SER A 72 9.37 -4.75 -6.75
N ASN A 73 10.60 -4.62 -7.26
CA ASN A 73 11.26 -3.31 -7.43
C ASN A 73 10.42 -2.34 -8.29
N ILE A 74 9.73 -2.88 -9.29
CA ILE A 74 8.86 -2.11 -10.19
C ILE A 74 7.68 -1.52 -9.42
N PHE A 75 7.05 -2.31 -8.56
CA PHE A 75 5.91 -1.85 -7.79
C PHE A 75 6.30 -0.75 -6.80
N VAL A 76 7.43 -0.89 -6.08
CA VAL A 76 7.91 0.15 -5.14
C VAL A 76 8.13 1.48 -5.86
N ARG A 77 8.77 1.46 -7.04
CA ARG A 77 8.95 2.67 -7.85
C ARG A 77 7.61 3.30 -8.24
N ASN A 78 6.65 2.51 -8.71
CA ASN A 78 5.32 3.01 -9.07
C ASN A 78 4.59 3.57 -7.85
N GLY A 79 4.76 2.95 -6.68
CA GLY A 79 4.24 3.45 -5.42
C GLY A 79 4.77 4.83 -5.10
N ILE A 80 6.09 5.01 -5.09
CA ILE A 80 6.74 6.32 -4.86
C ILE A 80 6.25 7.37 -5.87
N ASN A 81 6.20 7.01 -7.16
CA ASN A 81 5.74 7.92 -8.21
C ASN A 81 4.33 8.45 -7.96
N ASN A 82 3.46 7.66 -7.35
CA ASN A 82 2.04 7.97 -7.13
C ASN A 82 1.71 8.37 -5.68
N ALA A 83 2.71 8.55 -4.81
CA ALA A 83 2.51 8.77 -3.38
C ALA A 83 1.82 7.62 -2.62
N LEU A 84 2.15 6.36 -2.96
CA LEU A 84 1.80 5.17 -2.20
C LEU A 84 3.04 4.59 -1.48
N PRO A 85 3.21 4.86 -0.18
CA PRO A 85 4.24 4.22 0.63
C PRO A 85 4.13 2.70 0.66
N CYS A 86 5.30 2.04 0.63
CA CYS A 86 5.45 0.59 0.74
C CYS A 86 6.42 0.29 1.88
N LEU A 87 6.06 -0.64 2.78
CA LEU A 87 6.88 -1.03 3.92
C LEU A 87 7.08 -2.55 3.94
N GLU A 88 8.34 -2.99 3.94
CA GLU A 88 8.67 -4.40 4.12
C GLU A 88 8.68 -4.75 5.62
N LEU A 89 7.86 -5.73 6.01
CA LEU A 89 7.74 -6.18 7.40
C LEU A 89 7.48 -7.70 7.47
N PRO A 90 8.50 -8.54 7.16
CA PRO A 90 8.36 -10.00 7.13
C PRO A 90 7.80 -10.59 8.43
N ARG A 91 8.19 -10.05 9.58
CA ARG A 91 7.73 -10.51 10.89
C ARG A 91 6.21 -10.39 11.06
N LEU A 92 5.61 -9.30 10.57
CA LEU A 92 4.14 -9.13 10.60
C LEU A 92 3.45 -10.19 9.72
N VAL A 93 3.99 -10.48 8.55
CA VAL A 93 3.44 -11.49 7.63
C VAL A 93 3.43 -12.88 8.28
N GLU A 94 4.52 -13.29 8.91
CA GLU A 94 4.61 -14.57 9.62
C GLU A 94 3.68 -14.63 10.84
N ARG A 95 3.56 -13.51 11.58
CA ARG A 95 2.62 -13.41 12.70
C ARG A 95 1.17 -13.57 12.23
N LEU A 96 0.76 -12.87 11.17
CA LEU A 96 -0.59 -12.97 10.59
C LEU A 96 -0.91 -14.39 10.10
N ARG A 97 0.06 -15.10 9.49
CA ARG A 97 -0.10 -16.50 9.05
C ARG A 97 -0.33 -17.45 10.22
N THR A 98 0.35 -17.21 11.34
CA THR A 98 0.21 -18.02 12.56
C THR A 98 -1.14 -17.79 13.23
N VAL A 99 -1.56 -16.51 13.35
CA VAL A 99 -2.84 -16.15 13.99
C VAL A 99 -4.04 -16.51 13.13
N PHE A 100 -3.93 -16.38 11.80
CA PHE A 100 -5.01 -16.64 10.85
C PHE A 100 -4.64 -17.76 9.87
N PRO A 101 -4.63 -19.04 10.31
CA PRO A 101 -4.20 -20.17 9.47
C PRO A 101 -5.16 -20.48 8.31
N SER A 102 -6.40 -20.00 8.37
CA SER A 102 -7.39 -20.18 7.31
C SER A 102 -6.98 -19.43 6.04
N LYS A 103 -6.97 -20.12 4.89
CA LYS A 103 -6.76 -19.50 3.60
C LYS A 103 -8.06 -18.91 3.06
N ILE A 104 -8.30 -17.64 3.36
CA ILE A 104 -9.33 -16.82 2.71
C ILE A 104 -8.65 -15.72 1.89
N PRO A 105 -9.23 -15.27 0.76
CA PRO A 105 -8.58 -14.31 -0.13
C PRO A 105 -8.29 -12.96 0.54
N THR A 106 -9.28 -12.39 1.24
CA THR A 106 -9.13 -11.14 2.00
C THR A 106 -9.70 -11.28 3.40
N ARG A 107 -9.04 -10.64 4.37
CA ARG A 107 -9.50 -10.54 5.76
C ARG A 107 -9.29 -9.13 6.28
N HIS A 108 -10.33 -8.52 6.83
CA HIS A 108 -10.17 -7.36 7.70
C HIS A 108 -9.86 -7.86 9.12
N THR A 109 -8.65 -7.63 9.60
CA THR A 109 -8.17 -8.21 10.87
C THR A 109 -8.60 -7.42 12.09
N GLY A 110 -8.99 -6.16 11.91
CA GLY A 110 -9.19 -5.19 13.01
C GLY A 110 -7.90 -4.81 13.75
N TRP A 111 -6.73 -5.21 13.24
CA TRP A 111 -5.43 -4.82 13.79
C TRP A 111 -5.09 -3.40 13.37
N THR A 112 -4.29 -2.71 14.17
CA THR A 112 -3.82 -1.36 13.84
C THR A 112 -2.30 -1.34 13.77
N LEU A 113 -1.78 -0.58 12.80
CA LEU A 113 -0.36 -0.33 12.60
C LEU A 113 -0.15 1.18 12.58
N THR A 114 0.78 1.65 13.39
CA THR A 114 1.27 3.02 13.37
C THR A 114 2.73 2.99 12.91
N TRP A 115 3.09 3.82 11.93
CA TRP A 115 4.47 3.97 11.48
C TRP A 115 5.00 5.34 11.88
N ASP A 116 5.90 5.36 12.86
CA ASP A 116 6.67 6.53 13.23
C ASP A 116 7.88 6.65 12.29
N ILE A 117 7.72 7.48 11.27
CA ILE A 117 8.75 7.70 10.25
C ILE A 117 10.01 8.33 10.86
N ALA A 118 9.86 9.31 11.76
CA ALA A 118 10.97 10.03 12.36
C ALA A 118 11.84 9.11 13.22
N ARG A 119 11.24 8.16 13.93
CA ARG A 119 11.95 7.17 14.74
C ARG A 119 12.29 5.89 13.98
N SER A 120 11.79 5.74 12.74
CA SER A 120 11.89 4.50 11.95
C SER A 120 11.40 3.28 12.73
N VAL A 121 10.27 3.41 13.42
CA VAL A 121 9.66 2.37 14.25
C VAL A 121 8.21 2.19 13.85
N ILE A 122 7.78 0.94 13.75
CA ILE A 122 6.36 0.60 13.70
C ILE A 122 5.88 0.14 15.07
N LYS A 123 4.60 0.40 15.33
CA LYS A 123 3.85 -0.11 16.47
C LYS A 123 2.62 -0.84 15.97
N LEU A 124 2.47 -2.11 16.37
CA LEU A 124 1.36 -2.98 16.03
C LEU A 124 0.50 -3.22 17.27
N GLN A 125 -0.82 -3.24 17.07
CA GLN A 125 -1.81 -3.62 18.07
C GLN A 125 -2.74 -4.68 17.46
N GLU A 126 -2.71 -5.88 18.03
CA GLU A 126 -3.43 -7.04 17.52
C GLU A 126 -4.91 -7.03 17.93
N GLY A 127 -5.74 -6.31 17.18
CA GLY A 127 -7.15 -6.12 17.55
C GLY A 127 -7.30 -5.33 18.85
N LYS A 128 -8.52 -5.20 19.36
CA LYS A 128 -8.81 -4.28 20.48
C LYS A 128 -8.08 -4.63 21.80
N ASN A 129 -7.82 -5.91 22.05
CA ASN A 129 -7.28 -6.42 23.32
C ASN A 129 -6.08 -7.36 23.14
N GLY A 130 -5.50 -7.46 21.94
CA GLY A 130 -4.37 -8.36 21.72
C GLY A 130 -3.03 -7.72 22.04
N GLU A 131 -1.98 -8.43 21.68
CA GLU A 131 -0.59 -8.06 21.91
C GLU A 131 -0.25 -6.72 21.23
N VAL A 132 0.61 -5.94 21.90
CA VAL A 132 1.21 -4.73 21.34
C VAL A 132 2.70 -4.94 21.25
N TRP A 133 3.27 -4.67 20.09
CA TRP A 133 4.70 -4.78 19.89
C TRP A 133 5.21 -3.73 18.92
N GLU A 134 6.50 -3.45 19.05
CA GLU A 134 7.21 -2.51 18.20
C GLU A 134 8.33 -3.22 17.46
N GLU A 135 8.72 -2.65 16.33
CA GLU A 135 9.85 -3.10 15.54
C GLU A 135 10.53 -1.91 14.88
N LYS A 136 11.87 -1.91 14.88
CA LYS A 136 12.62 -0.95 14.09
C LYS A 136 12.56 -1.39 12.63
N VAL A 137 12.21 -0.46 11.75
CA VAL A 137 12.14 -0.69 10.30
C VAL A 137 13.20 0.14 9.58
N GLY A 138 13.33 -0.07 8.27
CA GLY A 138 14.21 0.73 7.43
C GLY A 138 13.84 2.21 7.45
N GLU A 139 14.84 3.06 7.29
CA GLU A 139 14.62 4.51 7.21
C GLU A 139 13.84 4.86 5.95
N PHE A 140 12.84 5.73 6.12
CA PHE A 140 12.16 6.36 5.00
C PHE A 140 12.82 7.70 4.75
N SER A 141 13.73 7.77 3.78
CA SER A 141 14.60 8.93 3.58
C SER A 141 13.83 10.23 3.37
N GLU A 142 14.43 11.37 3.74
CA GLU A 142 13.79 12.69 3.64
C GLU A 142 13.33 13.02 2.21
N ASN A 143 14.12 12.65 1.20
CA ASN A 143 13.73 12.83 -0.21
C ASN A 143 12.46 12.04 -0.56
N LEU A 144 12.34 10.79 -0.07
CA LEU A 144 11.13 10.00 -0.29
C LEU A 144 9.94 10.59 0.48
N GLN A 145 10.15 11.02 1.73
CA GLN A 145 9.13 11.72 2.50
C GLN A 145 8.60 12.96 1.76
N GLU A 146 9.49 13.77 1.18
CA GLU A 146 9.11 14.96 0.42
C GLU A 146 8.30 14.57 -0.83
N ILE A 147 8.74 13.58 -1.60
CA ILE A 147 8.02 13.11 -2.79
C ILE A 147 6.59 12.67 -2.42
N ILE A 148 6.44 11.84 -1.38
CA ILE A 148 5.12 11.40 -0.92
C ILE A 148 4.28 12.60 -0.45
N ALA A 149 4.85 13.50 0.35
CA ALA A 149 4.15 14.67 0.89
C ALA A 149 3.66 15.64 -0.21
N LYS A 150 4.33 15.64 -1.38
CA LYS A 150 3.93 16.45 -2.54
C LYS A 150 2.96 15.72 -3.47
N GLY A 151 2.45 14.54 -3.11
CA GLY A 151 1.50 13.78 -3.93
C GLY A 151 2.18 12.97 -5.04
N GLY A 152 3.44 12.58 -4.83
CA GLY A 152 4.20 11.73 -5.72
C GLY A 152 5.16 12.54 -6.60
N LEU A 153 5.83 11.83 -7.52
CA LEU A 153 6.93 12.40 -8.28
C LEU A 153 6.51 13.59 -9.14
N VAL A 154 5.33 13.52 -9.78
CA VAL A 154 4.80 14.62 -10.59
C VAL A 154 4.51 15.87 -9.74
N GLY A 155 3.92 15.68 -8.57
CA GLY A 155 3.63 16.78 -7.65
C GLY A 155 4.90 17.42 -7.10
N TRP A 156 5.91 16.60 -6.77
CA TRP A 156 7.24 17.07 -6.39
C TRP A 156 7.92 17.87 -7.51
N ILE A 157 7.96 17.37 -8.75
CA ILE A 157 8.55 18.09 -9.89
C ILE A 157 7.86 19.44 -10.11
N LYS A 158 6.52 19.50 -10.05
CA LYS A 158 5.78 20.77 -10.17
C LYS A 158 6.18 21.76 -9.07
N HIS A 159 6.38 21.27 -7.85
CA HIS A 159 6.84 22.09 -6.74
C HIS A 159 8.26 22.63 -6.98
N GLU A 160 9.19 21.79 -7.44
CA GLU A 160 10.57 22.21 -7.75
C GLU A 160 10.62 23.22 -8.89
N LEU A 161 9.84 23.02 -9.96
CA LEU A 161 9.77 23.98 -11.07
C LEU A 161 9.22 25.34 -10.64
N ALA A 162 8.30 25.37 -9.67
CA ALA A 162 7.77 26.63 -9.13
C ALA A 162 8.79 27.39 -8.25
N LYS A 163 9.88 26.74 -7.82
CA LYS A 163 10.99 27.40 -7.10
C LYS A 163 12.03 28.00 -8.05
N ALA A 164 12.02 27.60 -9.33
CA ALA A 164 12.98 28.11 -10.30
C ALA A 164 12.68 29.59 -10.62
N PRO A 165 13.70 30.45 -10.65
CA PRO A 165 13.56 31.89 -10.87
C PRO A 165 13.13 32.25 -12.30
#